data_AF-A0A7U9XII9-F1
#
_entry.id   AF-A0A7U9XII9-F1
#
_cell.length_a   1.000
_cell.length_b   1.000
_cell.length_c   1.000
_cell.angle_alpha   90.00
_cell.angle_beta   90.00
_cell.angle_gamma   90.00
#
_symmetry.space_group_name_H-M   'P 1'
#
loop_
_entity.id
_entity.type
_entity.pdbx_description
1 polymer ?
#
loop_
_entity_poly.entity_id
_entity_poly.type
_entity_poly.pdbx_seq_one_letter_code
_entity_poly.pdbx_strand_id
1 'polypeptide(L)'
;MGIDNALGEYLVFVDSDDYVSPDMCQKIKEGINGEKLDVLYYNASMQYDIPTSEKNMTHSVEFDYLRMSGKEYLYNSFPESYSSSVYLAAYRTCFLKKRKIYFPEEVCFEDNLFSLKVALEARCISCIPDNLYIRRCRANSIMTGEVSEKKCIDMVVAQHSMWNYLKEKEIDKDCIEFANRFISAGMLFTVGYLSKAVNEMFKKIQTEKLIHNFLEMWMSTVLKGMMTVDQLATFLIVLREIEKWDVRKQNSAIDKFWSGKKQYLKMKMKFEDRLKSETINRLKGLPFHRKNRRVGVYGIGRHTQALLNLYHRLVGRIQCELFFIVTKKTCENVFECPVLSFTECGGGVDEIIVSSKLYQQEMKENLMKVGIEKSKMILLYQQGDVCDLVTIEEVLLF
;
A
#
# COMPACT_ATOMS: atom_id res chain seq x y z
N MET A 1 8.79 -13.55 25.86
CA MET A 1 9.77 -13.03 26.83
C MET A 1 9.53 -11.57 27.22
N GLY A 2 9.74 -10.58 26.34
CA GLY A 2 9.62 -9.16 26.72
C GLY A 2 8.22 -8.75 27.22
N ILE A 3 7.17 -9.12 26.48
CA ILE A 3 5.77 -8.86 26.86
C ILE A 3 5.43 -9.49 28.21
N ASP A 4 5.87 -10.72 28.46
CA ASP A 4 5.57 -11.46 29.70
C ASP A 4 6.15 -10.78 30.93
N ASN A 5 7.38 -10.28 30.83
CA ASN A 5 8.11 -9.64 31.92
C ASN A 5 7.74 -8.16 32.11
N ALA A 6 6.99 -7.54 31.20
CA ALA A 6 6.57 -6.16 31.35
C ALA A 6 5.62 -5.98 32.55
N LEU A 7 6.00 -5.08 33.47
CA LEU A 7 5.26 -4.73 34.68
C LEU A 7 4.58 -3.34 34.60
N GLY A 8 4.97 -2.52 33.62
CA GLY A 8 4.35 -1.21 33.39
C GLY A 8 2.88 -1.34 32.99
N GLU A 9 2.12 -0.26 33.16
CA GLU A 9 0.74 -0.20 32.67
C GLU A 9 0.69 -0.26 31.13
N TYR A 10 1.69 0.38 30.50
CA TYR A 10 1.96 0.34 29.07
C TYR A 10 3.39 -0.12 28.83
N LEU A 11 3.62 -0.74 27.66
CA LEU A 11 4.93 -1.08 27.13
C LEU A 11 5.13 -0.45 25.76
N VAL A 12 6.37 -0.16 25.41
CA VAL A 12 6.81 0.29 24.08
C VAL A 12 7.89 -0.67 23.59
N PHE A 13 7.97 -0.89 22.28
CA PHE A 13 9.07 -1.63 21.66
C PHE A 13 10.12 -0.64 21.17
N VAL A 14 11.39 -0.97 21.41
CA VAL A 14 12.53 -0.14 20.99
C VAL A 14 13.62 -1.06 20.46
N ASP A 15 14.02 -0.83 19.22
CA ASP A 15 15.11 -1.57 18.61
C ASP A 15 16.45 -1.12 19.20
N SER A 16 17.39 -2.05 19.34
CA SER A 16 18.66 -1.81 20.05
C SER A 16 19.58 -0.78 19.38
N ASP A 17 19.33 -0.47 18.10
CA ASP A 17 20.11 0.47 17.28
C ASP A 17 19.38 1.80 17.00
N ASP A 18 18.20 2.00 17.59
CA ASP A 18 17.38 3.19 17.46
C ASP A 18 17.38 4.05 18.73
N TYR A 19 16.75 5.22 18.66
CA TYR A 19 16.61 6.14 19.78
C TYR A 19 15.15 6.48 20.06
N VAL A 20 14.91 6.95 21.28
CA VAL A 20 13.63 7.53 21.70
C VAL A 20 13.83 8.99 22.08
N SER A 21 12.81 9.80 21.89
CA SER A 21 12.77 11.17 22.37
C SER A 21 12.95 11.21 23.90
N PRO A 22 13.69 12.21 24.44
CA PRO A 22 13.89 12.34 25.89
C PRO A 22 12.57 12.47 26.69
N ASP A 23 11.51 12.98 26.05
CA ASP A 23 10.19 13.20 26.63
C ASP A 23 9.16 12.10 26.28
N MET A 24 9.56 11.00 25.61
CA MET A 24 8.66 9.92 25.18
C MET A 24 7.68 9.49 26.28
N CYS A 25 8.19 9.13 27.46
CA CYS A 25 7.35 8.65 28.56
C CYS A 25 6.36 9.72 29.06
N GLN A 26 6.79 10.99 29.11
CA GLN A 26 5.94 12.10 29.51
C GLN A 26 4.83 12.30 28.48
N LYS A 27 5.17 12.34 27.20
CA LYS A 27 4.23 12.51 26.08
C LYS A 27 3.24 11.37 25.97
N ILE A 28 3.67 10.13 26.18
CA ILE A 28 2.77 8.97 26.24
C ILE A 28 1.78 9.14 27.40
N LYS A 29 2.26 9.52 28.59
CA LYS A 29 1.39 9.75 29.75
C LYS A 29 0.37 10.86 29.50
N GLU A 30 0.79 11.96 28.87
CA GLU A 30 -0.07 13.07 28.45
C GLU A 30 -1.10 12.62 27.40
N GLY A 31 -0.69 11.88 26.36
CA GLY A 31 -1.58 11.38 25.31
C GLY A 31 -2.61 10.35 25.79
N ILE A 32 -2.24 9.53 26.78
CA ILE A 32 -3.17 8.65 27.49
C ILE A 32 -4.16 9.47 28.34
N ASN A 33 -3.71 10.57 28.95
CA ASN A 33 -4.53 11.49 29.74
C ASN A 33 -5.36 10.81 30.86
N GLY A 34 -4.79 9.81 31.53
CA GLY A 34 -5.48 9.04 32.58
C GLY A 34 -6.60 8.11 32.07
N GLU A 35 -6.77 7.98 30.76
CA GLU A 35 -7.71 7.05 30.16
C GLU A 35 -7.13 5.63 30.04
N LYS A 36 -8.01 4.67 29.75
CA LYS A 36 -7.65 3.26 29.54
C LYS A 36 -7.59 2.94 28.05
N LEU A 37 -6.68 3.56 27.33
CA LEU A 37 -6.38 3.19 25.94
C LEU A 37 -5.84 1.76 25.90
N ASP A 38 -6.16 1.01 24.85
CA ASP A 38 -5.47 -0.24 24.55
C ASP A 38 -4.16 0.05 23.79
N VAL A 39 -4.15 1.09 22.95
CA VAL A 39 -3.01 1.51 22.14
C VAL A 39 -2.97 3.04 22.01
N LEU A 40 -1.79 3.63 22.13
CA LEU A 40 -1.51 5.02 21.74
C LEU A 40 -0.47 5.01 20.62
N TYR A 41 -0.85 5.41 19.42
CA TYR A 41 0.05 5.56 18.28
C TYR A 41 0.74 6.93 18.30
N TYR A 42 1.98 6.96 17.84
CA TYR A 42 2.78 8.17 17.69
C TYR A 42 3.70 8.08 16.46
N ASN A 43 4.36 9.17 16.11
CA ASN A 43 5.17 9.26 14.91
C ASN A 43 6.64 8.88 15.16
N ALA A 44 7.36 8.56 14.09
CA ALA A 44 8.82 8.46 14.10
C ALA A 44 9.47 9.45 13.13
N SER A 45 10.57 10.04 13.61
CA SER A 45 11.54 10.73 12.77
C SER A 45 12.63 9.76 12.32
N MET A 46 13.28 10.09 11.21
CA MET A 46 14.37 9.29 10.65
C MET A 46 15.70 10.01 10.83
N GLN A 47 16.71 9.28 11.29
CA GLN A 47 18.10 9.73 11.32
C GLN A 47 18.88 8.97 10.25
N TYR A 48 19.48 9.70 9.32
CA TYR A 48 20.11 9.10 8.15
C TYR A 48 21.64 9.15 8.25
N ASP A 49 22.27 7.97 8.37
CA ASP A 49 23.71 7.81 8.20
C ASP A 49 24.08 7.62 6.71
N ILE A 50 23.08 7.39 5.85
CA ILE A 50 23.22 7.18 4.41
C ILE A 50 22.19 8.00 3.61
N PRO A 51 22.48 8.40 2.36
CA PRO A 51 21.46 8.95 1.47
C PRO A 51 20.35 7.93 1.24
N THR A 52 19.10 8.31 1.52
CA THR A 52 17.93 7.46 1.27
C THR A 52 16.71 8.32 0.94
N SER A 53 15.75 7.71 0.25
CA SER A 53 14.43 8.28 -0.03
C SER A 53 13.36 7.86 0.99
N GLU A 54 13.72 7.10 2.03
CA GLU A 54 12.80 6.78 3.13
C GLU A 54 12.33 8.06 3.81
N LYS A 55 11.07 8.11 4.23
CA LYS A 55 10.45 9.29 4.86
C LYS A 55 10.20 9.03 6.34
N ASN A 56 9.94 10.12 7.08
CA ASN A 56 9.36 10.03 8.42
C ASN A 56 8.10 9.15 8.39
N MET A 57 7.91 8.40 9.46
CA MET A 57 6.78 7.48 9.59
C MET A 57 5.72 8.19 10.40
N THR A 58 4.74 8.75 9.70
CA THR A 58 3.68 9.57 10.29
C THR A 58 2.31 9.04 9.90
N HIS A 59 1.37 9.00 10.85
CA HIS A 59 -0.05 8.85 10.51
C HIS A 59 -0.64 10.17 9.99
N SER A 60 -1.79 10.10 9.33
CA SER A 60 -2.54 11.28 8.89
C SER A 60 -3.01 12.10 10.09
N VAL A 61 -2.81 13.43 10.02
CA VAL A 61 -3.23 14.40 11.05
C VAL A 61 -4.72 14.34 11.39
N GLU A 62 -5.55 13.76 10.52
CA GLU A 62 -6.97 13.56 10.78
C GLU A 62 -7.25 12.58 11.92
N PHE A 63 -6.28 11.74 12.29
CA PHE A 63 -6.39 10.79 13.40
C PHE A 63 -5.91 11.37 14.74
N ASP A 64 -5.26 12.54 14.74
CA ASP A 64 -4.69 13.14 15.94
C ASP A 64 -5.77 13.37 17.01
N TYR A 65 -5.50 12.86 18.21
CA TYR A 65 -6.35 12.95 19.41
C TYR A 65 -7.76 12.37 19.26
N LEU A 66 -8.08 11.70 18.15
CA LEU A 66 -9.34 10.99 18.01
C LEU A 66 -9.36 9.74 18.88
N ARG A 67 -10.55 9.41 19.39
CA ARG A 67 -10.83 8.15 20.08
C ARG A 67 -11.65 7.27 19.15
N MET A 68 -11.16 6.07 18.90
CA MET A 68 -11.84 5.09 18.05
C MET A 68 -11.45 3.67 18.44
N SER A 69 -12.19 2.69 17.96
CA SER A 69 -11.75 1.30 18.02
C SER A 69 -10.55 1.09 17.09
N GLY A 70 -9.74 0.05 17.36
CA GLY A 70 -8.64 -0.29 16.48
C GLY A 70 -9.10 -0.71 15.08
N LYS A 71 -10.31 -1.29 14.96
CA LYS A 71 -10.93 -1.61 13.68
C LYS A 71 -11.23 -0.37 12.86
N GLU A 72 -11.89 0.62 13.46
CA GLU A 72 -12.17 1.91 12.81
C GLU A 72 -10.86 2.58 12.36
N TYR A 73 -9.84 2.57 13.22
CA TYR A 73 -8.52 3.07 12.83
C TYR A 73 -7.97 2.32 11.62
N LEU A 74 -7.94 0.99 11.66
CA LEU A 74 -7.41 0.17 10.58
C LEU A 74 -8.16 0.37 9.25
N TYR A 75 -9.50 0.44 9.30
CA TYR A 75 -10.32 0.59 8.11
C TYR A 75 -10.14 1.96 7.44
N ASN A 76 -9.93 3.02 8.23
CA ASN A 76 -9.77 4.38 7.70
C ASN A 76 -8.30 4.73 7.37
N SER A 77 -7.34 4.15 8.08
CA SER A 77 -5.91 4.45 7.90
C SER A 77 -5.23 3.58 6.85
N PHE A 78 -5.73 2.37 6.56
CA PHE A 78 -5.10 1.50 5.55
C PHE A 78 -5.47 1.91 4.11
N PRO A 79 -4.52 1.87 3.15
CA PRO A 79 -3.10 1.54 3.31
C PRO A 79 -2.18 2.74 3.65
N GLU A 80 -2.63 3.98 3.52
CA GLU A 80 -1.73 5.14 3.48
C GLU A 80 -1.15 5.56 4.83
N SER A 81 -1.95 5.49 5.91
CA SER A 81 -1.59 5.94 7.26
C SER A 81 -1.38 4.80 8.25
N TYR A 82 -1.80 3.58 7.92
CA TYR A 82 -1.57 2.42 8.75
C TYR A 82 -0.10 1.98 8.65
N SER A 83 0.55 1.82 9.80
CA SER A 83 1.88 1.22 9.89
C SER A 83 1.82 -0.07 10.70
N SER A 84 2.53 -1.10 10.23
CA SER A 84 2.73 -2.33 10.99
C SER A 84 3.92 -2.26 11.95
N SER A 85 4.67 -1.16 11.97
CA SER A 85 5.86 -1.05 12.81
C SER A 85 5.53 -0.91 14.29
N VAL A 86 5.95 -1.89 15.07
CA VAL A 86 5.56 -2.03 16.47
C VAL A 86 6.16 -0.98 17.40
N TYR A 87 7.25 -0.34 16.98
CA TYR A 87 7.86 0.76 17.74
C TYR A 87 7.10 2.08 17.67
N LEU A 88 6.07 2.20 16.80
CA LEU A 88 5.24 3.41 16.65
C LEU A 88 4.06 3.49 17.62
N ALA A 89 4.05 2.70 18.69
CA ALA A 89 2.96 2.72 19.65
C ALA A 89 3.36 2.32 21.07
N ALA A 90 2.60 2.84 22.02
CA ALA A 90 2.53 2.35 23.39
C ALA A 90 1.30 1.44 23.54
N TYR A 91 1.52 0.24 24.05
CA TYR A 91 0.49 -0.79 24.18
C TYR A 91 0.16 -1.03 25.64
N ARG A 92 -1.13 -1.05 26.00
CA ARG A 92 -1.51 -1.39 27.37
C ARG A 92 -1.14 -2.84 27.64
N THR A 93 -0.26 -3.08 28.61
CA THR A 93 0.35 -4.39 28.83
C THR A 93 -0.69 -5.45 29.15
N CYS A 94 -1.72 -5.11 29.94
CA CYS A 94 -2.79 -6.05 30.25
C CYS A 94 -3.70 -6.37 29.06
N PHE A 95 -3.81 -5.47 28.06
CA PHE A 95 -4.55 -5.73 26.83
C PHE A 95 -3.85 -6.82 26.01
N LEU A 96 -2.55 -6.66 25.74
CA LEU A 96 -1.76 -7.66 25.00
C LEU A 96 -1.81 -9.04 25.67
N LYS A 97 -1.55 -9.09 26.98
CA LYS A 97 -1.56 -10.35 27.76
C LYS A 97 -2.93 -11.02 27.76
N LYS A 98 -4.02 -10.29 28.01
CA LYS A 98 -5.39 -10.85 28.05
C LYS A 98 -5.85 -11.34 26.68
N ARG A 99 -5.47 -10.66 25.61
CA ARG A 99 -5.79 -11.04 24.22
C ARG A 99 -4.82 -12.07 23.64
N LYS A 100 -3.76 -12.42 24.37
CA LYS A 100 -2.70 -13.34 23.94
C LYS A 100 -2.06 -12.90 22.61
N ILE A 101 -1.80 -11.59 22.48
CA ILE A 101 -1.17 -11.01 21.31
C ILE A 101 0.35 -11.06 21.51
N TYR A 102 0.99 -11.96 20.78
CA TYR A 102 2.44 -12.18 20.79
C TYR A 102 2.96 -12.23 19.35
N PHE A 103 4.25 -11.95 19.17
CA PHE A 103 4.93 -12.12 17.90
C PHE A 103 4.95 -13.60 17.50
N PRO A 104 4.70 -13.93 16.22
CA PRO A 104 4.99 -15.27 15.72
C PRO A 104 6.49 -15.57 15.85
N GLU A 105 6.81 -16.79 16.28
CA GLU A 105 8.19 -17.26 16.40
C GLU A 105 8.77 -17.62 15.02
N GLU A 106 10.07 -17.38 14.81
CA GLU A 106 10.89 -17.82 13.66
C GLU A 106 10.48 -17.31 12.25
N VAL A 107 9.58 -16.34 12.17
CA VAL A 107 9.08 -15.76 10.91
C VAL A 107 9.50 -14.30 10.82
N CYS A 108 10.22 -13.90 9.76
CA CYS A 108 10.41 -12.48 9.45
C CYS A 108 9.07 -11.81 9.10
N PHE A 109 8.98 -10.49 9.31
CA PHE A 109 7.75 -9.71 9.11
C PHE A 109 6.64 -10.06 10.13
N GLU A 110 7.06 -10.55 11.29
CA GLU A 110 6.27 -10.86 12.48
C GLU A 110 5.38 -9.70 12.92
N ASP A 111 5.90 -8.48 12.78
CA ASP A 111 5.24 -7.21 13.07
C ASP A 111 3.91 -7.05 12.36
N ASN A 112 3.82 -7.53 11.11
CA ASN A 112 2.61 -7.39 10.31
C ASN A 112 1.41 -8.11 10.94
N LEU A 113 1.62 -9.35 11.39
CA LEU A 113 0.58 -10.12 12.07
C LEU A 113 0.31 -9.60 13.48
N PHE A 114 1.35 -9.20 14.21
CA PHE A 114 1.20 -8.61 15.53
C PHE A 114 0.33 -7.34 15.47
N SER A 115 0.69 -6.39 14.61
CA SER A 115 -0.01 -5.11 14.48
C SER A 115 -1.43 -5.29 13.94
N LEU A 116 -1.67 -6.24 13.03
CA LEU A 116 -3.02 -6.58 12.59
C LEU A 116 -3.89 -7.11 13.74
N LYS A 117 -3.35 -8.00 14.58
CA LYS A 117 -4.04 -8.52 15.78
C LYS A 117 -4.35 -7.40 16.76
N VAL A 118 -3.39 -6.51 17.01
CA VAL A 118 -3.59 -5.34 17.87
C VAL A 118 -4.74 -4.49 17.35
N ALA A 119 -4.71 -4.09 16.09
CA ALA A 119 -5.72 -3.22 15.52
C ALA A 119 -7.12 -3.87 15.54
N LEU A 120 -7.24 -5.15 15.21
CA LEU A 120 -8.54 -5.83 15.20
C LEU A 120 -9.13 -6.12 16.60
N GLU A 121 -8.30 -6.20 17.64
CA GLU A 121 -8.73 -6.53 19.01
C GLU A 121 -8.84 -5.31 19.94
N ALA A 122 -8.18 -4.21 19.62
CA ALA A 122 -8.17 -2.99 20.43
C ALA A 122 -9.54 -2.31 20.41
N ARG A 123 -10.06 -2.00 21.60
CA ARG A 123 -11.37 -1.35 21.78
C ARG A 123 -11.29 0.16 21.79
N CYS A 124 -10.17 0.71 22.26
CA CYS A 124 -9.95 2.14 22.31
C CYS A 124 -8.49 2.43 21.96
N ILE A 125 -8.29 3.21 20.91
CA ILE A 125 -6.98 3.70 20.47
C ILE A 125 -7.02 5.22 20.34
N SER A 126 -5.84 5.83 20.28
CA SER A 126 -5.68 7.21 19.87
C SER A 126 -4.30 7.45 19.25
N CYS A 127 -4.15 8.57 18.57
CA CYS A 127 -2.90 8.97 17.90
C CYS A 127 -2.44 10.34 18.41
N ILE A 128 -1.14 10.56 18.51
CA ILE A 128 -0.55 11.87 18.82
C ILE A 128 0.50 12.26 17.77
N PRO A 129 0.60 13.55 17.38
CA PRO A 129 1.49 13.98 16.31
C PRO A 129 2.98 13.96 16.69
N ASP A 130 3.29 13.76 17.98
CA ASP A 130 4.65 13.80 18.50
C ASP A 130 5.54 12.71 17.86
N ASN A 131 6.74 13.12 17.44
CA ASN A 131 7.78 12.21 16.92
C ASN A 131 8.55 11.62 18.10
N LEU A 132 8.01 10.54 18.69
CA LEU A 132 8.60 9.98 19.90
C LEU A 132 9.70 8.98 19.62
N TYR A 133 9.70 8.35 18.46
CA TYR A 133 10.71 7.38 18.05
C TYR A 133 11.65 7.98 16.99
N ILE A 134 12.91 7.57 17.01
CA ILE A 134 13.93 8.04 16.06
C ILE A 134 14.59 6.80 15.48
N ARG A 135 14.20 6.46 14.25
CA ARG A 135 14.73 5.31 13.54
C ARG A 135 16.03 5.66 12.85
N ARG A 136 17.08 4.89 13.12
CA ARG A 136 18.42 5.09 12.57
C ARG A 136 18.61 4.29 11.28
N CYS A 137 18.68 4.98 10.15
CA CYS A 137 18.94 4.40 8.85
C CYS A 137 20.45 4.30 8.58
N ARG A 138 20.98 3.07 8.60
CA ARG A 138 22.39 2.75 8.32
C ARG A 138 22.54 1.75 7.17
N ALA A 139 23.74 1.71 6.57
CA ALA A 139 24.08 0.70 5.57
C ALA A 139 23.92 -0.72 6.15
N ASN A 140 23.45 -1.67 5.33
CA ASN A 140 23.21 -3.08 5.70
C ASN A 140 22.15 -3.32 6.78
N SER A 141 21.08 -2.50 6.87
CA SER A 141 19.97 -2.80 7.78
C SER A 141 19.30 -4.14 7.42
N ILE A 142 18.72 -4.81 8.43
CA ILE A 142 18.07 -6.13 8.25
C ILE A 142 16.88 -6.02 7.28
N MET A 143 16.13 -4.92 7.30
CA MET A 143 14.98 -4.69 6.42
C MET A 143 15.37 -4.22 5.01
N THR A 144 16.45 -3.46 4.85
CA THR A 144 16.91 -2.93 3.55
C THR A 144 18.00 -3.78 2.88
N GLY A 145 18.49 -4.81 3.56
CA GLY A 145 19.41 -5.79 2.99
C GLY A 145 18.78 -6.60 1.86
N GLU A 146 19.61 -7.27 1.08
CA GLU A 146 19.18 -8.06 -0.10
C GLU A 146 18.03 -9.02 0.22
N VAL A 147 17.17 -9.22 -0.78
CA VAL A 147 16.07 -10.18 -0.72
C VAL A 147 16.66 -11.58 -0.69
N SER A 148 16.43 -12.31 0.41
CA SER A 148 16.86 -13.70 0.58
C SER A 148 15.69 -14.66 0.39
N GLU A 149 15.99 -15.92 0.05
CA GLU A 149 14.96 -16.96 -0.07
C GLU A 149 14.18 -17.15 1.24
N LYS A 150 14.83 -17.06 2.41
CA LYS A 150 14.13 -17.10 3.70
C LYS A 150 13.13 -15.96 3.86
N LYS A 151 13.52 -14.71 3.55
CA LYS A 151 12.60 -13.57 3.62
C LYS A 151 11.41 -13.73 2.66
N CYS A 152 11.65 -14.29 1.47
CA CYS A 152 10.58 -14.60 0.53
C CYS A 152 9.59 -15.64 1.07
N ILE A 153 10.09 -16.74 1.66
CA ILE A 153 9.24 -17.75 2.30
C ILE A 153 8.45 -17.13 3.45
N ASP A 154 9.13 -16.40 4.33
CA ASP A 154 8.53 -15.80 5.52
C ASP A 154 7.46 -14.76 5.14
N MET A 155 7.66 -14.00 4.05
CA MET A 155 6.64 -13.09 3.51
C MET A 155 5.37 -13.82 3.08
N VAL A 156 5.50 -14.94 2.36
CA VAL A 156 4.35 -15.76 1.94
C VAL A 156 3.63 -16.35 3.16
N VAL A 157 4.38 -16.79 4.17
CA VAL A 157 3.83 -17.32 5.43
C VAL A 157 3.10 -16.21 6.21
N ALA A 158 3.73 -15.05 6.40
CA ALA A 158 3.15 -13.91 7.10
C ALA A 158 1.85 -13.45 6.41
N GLN A 159 1.85 -13.35 5.08
CA GLN A 159 0.67 -12.95 4.32
C GLN A 159 -0.47 -13.97 4.45
N HIS A 160 -0.17 -15.26 4.38
CA HIS A 160 -1.15 -16.32 4.59
C HIS A 160 -1.74 -16.29 6.01
N SER A 161 -0.90 -16.09 7.03
CA SER A 161 -1.36 -15.97 8.42
C SER A 161 -2.25 -14.76 8.64
N MET A 162 -1.93 -13.61 8.03
CA MET A 162 -2.80 -12.43 8.09
C MET A 162 -4.15 -12.68 7.43
N TRP A 163 -4.18 -13.29 6.25
CA TRP A 163 -5.44 -13.62 5.58
C TRP A 163 -6.29 -14.60 6.38
N ASN A 164 -5.68 -15.64 6.95
CA ASN A 164 -6.40 -16.59 7.81
C ASN A 164 -6.95 -15.91 9.06
N TYR A 165 -6.22 -14.98 9.65
CA TYR A 165 -6.71 -14.22 10.80
C TYR A 165 -7.90 -13.32 10.43
N LEU A 166 -7.87 -12.65 9.27
CA LEU A 166 -9.04 -11.89 8.77
C LEU A 166 -10.27 -12.79 8.60
N LYS A 167 -10.08 -13.99 8.08
CA LYS A 167 -11.15 -14.98 7.91
C LYS A 167 -11.68 -15.49 9.25
N GLU A 168 -10.81 -15.81 10.20
CA GLU A 168 -11.19 -16.22 11.56
C GLU A 168 -12.02 -15.13 12.25
N LYS A 169 -11.66 -13.86 12.04
CA LYS A 169 -12.39 -12.71 12.58
C LYS A 169 -13.62 -12.30 11.77
N GLU A 170 -13.91 -13.02 10.68
CA GLU A 170 -15.03 -12.75 9.77
C GLU A 170 -15.10 -11.27 9.36
N ILE A 171 -13.93 -10.66 9.10
CA ILE A 171 -13.82 -9.22 8.78
C ILE A 171 -14.58 -8.87 7.50
N ASP A 172 -14.80 -9.83 6.60
CA ASP A 172 -15.63 -9.65 5.42
C ASP A 172 -17.10 -9.36 5.74
N LYS A 173 -17.62 -9.86 6.87
CA LYS A 173 -18.98 -9.56 7.34
C LYS A 173 -19.08 -8.19 8.01
N ASP A 174 -17.95 -7.70 8.54
CA ASP A 174 -17.85 -6.43 9.25
C ASP A 174 -17.58 -5.26 8.28
N CYS A 175 -16.56 -5.39 7.44
CA CYS A 175 -16.21 -4.43 6.39
C CYS A 175 -15.58 -5.15 5.18
N ILE A 176 -16.42 -5.51 4.22
CA ILE A 176 -16.00 -6.25 3.02
C ILE A 176 -15.04 -5.43 2.15
N GLU A 177 -15.24 -4.11 2.06
CA GLU A 177 -14.37 -3.20 1.31
C GLU A 177 -12.94 -3.22 1.86
N PHE A 178 -12.79 -3.12 3.19
CA PHE A 178 -11.49 -3.21 3.84
C PHE A 178 -10.85 -4.59 3.62
N ALA A 179 -11.59 -5.68 3.88
CA ALA A 179 -11.07 -7.03 3.72
C ALA A 179 -10.51 -7.25 2.30
N ASN A 180 -11.28 -6.84 1.29
CA ASN A 180 -10.91 -6.93 -0.11
C ASN A 180 -9.68 -6.10 -0.46
N ARG A 181 -9.62 -4.86 0.03
CA ARG A 181 -8.49 -3.95 -0.16
C ARG A 181 -7.23 -4.49 0.49
N PHE A 182 -7.31 -4.98 1.73
CA PHE A 182 -6.19 -5.56 2.47
C PHE A 182 -5.67 -6.84 1.81
N ILE A 183 -6.57 -7.73 1.38
CA ILE A 183 -6.20 -8.96 0.67
C ILE A 183 -5.48 -8.64 -0.64
N SER A 184 -6.01 -7.68 -1.41
CA SER A 184 -5.43 -7.28 -2.69
C SER A 184 -4.06 -6.62 -2.52
N ALA A 185 -3.91 -5.71 -1.56
CA ALA A 185 -2.63 -5.08 -1.23
C ALA A 185 -1.57 -6.10 -0.84
N GLY A 186 -1.92 -7.06 0.05
CA GLY A 186 -1.01 -8.11 0.47
C GLY A 186 -0.55 -9.02 -0.68
N MET A 187 -1.46 -9.32 -1.61
CA MET A 187 -1.15 -10.09 -2.82
C MET A 187 -0.16 -9.34 -3.72
N LEU A 188 -0.48 -8.10 -4.08
CA LEU A 188 0.36 -7.26 -4.95
C LEU A 188 1.75 -7.03 -4.34
N PHE A 189 1.80 -6.72 -3.04
CA PHE A 189 3.04 -6.51 -2.32
C PHE A 189 3.91 -7.78 -2.30
N THR A 190 3.32 -8.94 -1.99
CA THR A 190 4.08 -10.19 -1.92
C THR A 190 4.58 -10.63 -3.30
N VAL A 191 3.78 -10.48 -4.36
CA VAL A 191 4.23 -10.74 -5.75
C VAL A 191 5.39 -9.81 -6.12
N GLY A 192 5.27 -8.51 -5.83
CA GLY A 192 6.33 -7.53 -6.08
C GLY A 192 7.59 -7.76 -5.23
N TYR A 193 7.47 -8.40 -4.07
CA TYR A 193 8.61 -8.80 -3.25
C TYR A 193 9.30 -10.05 -3.84
N LEU A 194 8.52 -11.07 -4.20
CA LEU A 194 9.01 -12.32 -4.81
C LEU A 194 9.66 -12.08 -6.17
N SER A 195 9.22 -11.08 -6.94
CA SER A 195 9.81 -10.73 -8.24
C SER A 195 11.27 -10.28 -8.17
N LYS A 196 11.75 -9.92 -6.97
CA LYS A 196 13.14 -9.55 -6.70
C LYS A 196 14.05 -10.73 -6.39
N ALA A 197 13.50 -11.94 -6.21
CA ALA A 197 14.29 -13.14 -5.95
C ALA A 197 15.10 -13.55 -7.20
N VAL A 198 16.38 -13.87 -7.02
CA VAL A 198 17.31 -14.21 -8.12
C VAL A 198 17.00 -15.58 -8.75
N ASN A 199 16.57 -16.55 -7.93
CA ASN A 199 16.31 -17.91 -8.39
C ASN A 199 14.89 -18.04 -8.97
N GLU A 200 14.81 -18.16 -10.30
CA GLU A 200 13.54 -18.27 -11.04
C GLU A 200 12.69 -19.47 -10.64
N MET A 201 13.31 -20.63 -10.41
CA MET A 201 12.58 -21.84 -10.00
C MET A 201 12.00 -21.68 -8.59
N PHE A 202 12.79 -21.13 -7.67
CA PHE A 202 12.33 -20.79 -6.33
C PHE A 202 11.17 -19.78 -6.37
N LYS A 203 11.32 -18.69 -7.14
CA LYS A 203 10.29 -17.66 -7.33
C LYS A 203 8.98 -18.28 -7.82
N LYS A 204 9.05 -19.16 -8.81
CA LYS A 204 7.88 -19.88 -9.33
C LYS A 204 7.18 -20.68 -8.23
N ILE A 205 7.93 -21.48 -7.46
CA ILE A 205 7.38 -22.31 -6.38
C ILE A 205 6.69 -21.46 -5.30
N GLN A 206 7.30 -20.35 -4.87
CA GLN A 206 6.68 -19.51 -3.84
C GLN A 206 5.47 -18.73 -4.36
N THR A 207 5.52 -18.28 -5.61
CA THR A 207 4.38 -17.60 -6.26
C THR A 207 3.20 -18.56 -6.43
N GLU A 208 3.45 -19.83 -6.80
CA GLU A 208 2.43 -20.88 -6.85
C GLU A 208 1.74 -21.07 -5.48
N LYS A 209 2.51 -21.16 -4.39
CA LYS A 209 1.97 -21.28 -3.02
C LYS A 209 1.14 -20.07 -2.63
N LEU A 210 1.64 -18.86 -2.89
CA LEU A 210 0.92 -17.61 -2.62
C LEU A 210 -0.43 -17.58 -3.35
N ILE A 211 -0.44 -17.94 -4.63
CA ILE A 211 -1.66 -17.97 -5.46
C ILE A 211 -2.67 -18.98 -4.91
N HIS A 212 -2.22 -20.17 -4.50
CA HIS A 212 -3.12 -21.13 -3.88
C HIS A 212 -3.75 -20.58 -2.59
N ASN A 213 -2.95 -20.00 -1.71
CA ASN A 213 -3.44 -19.36 -0.47
C ASN A 213 -4.43 -18.22 -0.78
N PHE A 214 -4.11 -17.40 -1.77
CA PHE A 214 -4.96 -16.31 -2.22
C PHE A 214 -6.30 -16.83 -2.75
N LEU A 215 -6.30 -17.84 -3.63
CA LEU A 215 -7.54 -18.38 -4.22
C LEU A 215 -8.43 -19.04 -3.16
N GLU A 216 -7.87 -19.78 -2.21
CA GLU A 216 -8.63 -20.35 -1.08
C GLU A 216 -9.31 -19.27 -0.23
N MET A 217 -8.58 -18.20 0.07
CA MET A 217 -9.13 -17.05 0.79
C MET A 217 -10.19 -16.34 -0.05
N TRP A 218 -9.84 -15.99 -1.29
CA TRP A 218 -10.66 -15.24 -2.22
C TRP A 218 -12.00 -15.92 -2.51
N MET A 219 -11.99 -17.22 -2.78
CA MET A 219 -13.21 -17.98 -3.08
C MET A 219 -14.17 -18.03 -1.88
N SER A 220 -13.67 -17.85 -0.65
CA SER A 220 -14.51 -17.76 0.53
C SER A 220 -15.11 -16.36 0.77
N THR A 221 -14.49 -15.31 0.22
CA THR A 221 -14.77 -13.91 0.59
C THR A 221 -15.37 -13.08 -0.54
N VAL A 222 -14.90 -13.22 -1.79
CA VAL A 222 -15.08 -12.20 -2.84
C VAL A 222 -16.18 -12.53 -3.86
N LEU A 223 -16.76 -13.73 -3.82
CA LEU A 223 -17.95 -14.03 -4.65
C LEU A 223 -19.22 -13.29 -4.18
N LYS A 224 -19.15 -12.50 -3.10
CA LYS A 224 -20.25 -11.70 -2.56
C LYS A 224 -20.09 -10.24 -2.99
N GLY A 225 -20.61 -9.87 -4.16
CA GLY A 225 -20.73 -8.47 -4.59
C GLY A 225 -19.93 -8.09 -5.83
N MET A 226 -19.94 -6.78 -6.15
CA MET A 226 -19.26 -6.23 -7.32
C MET A 226 -17.80 -5.88 -6.97
N MET A 227 -16.84 -6.47 -7.67
CA MET A 227 -15.40 -6.22 -7.43
C MET A 227 -15.02 -4.77 -7.77
N THR A 228 -14.03 -4.19 -7.09
CA THR A 228 -13.41 -2.90 -7.45
C THR A 228 -12.38 -3.07 -8.58
N VAL A 229 -11.88 -1.96 -9.13
CA VAL A 229 -10.76 -1.94 -10.10
C VAL A 229 -9.54 -2.66 -9.54
N ASP A 230 -9.19 -2.38 -8.29
CA ASP A 230 -8.04 -2.97 -7.61
C ASP A 230 -8.14 -4.49 -7.51
N GLN A 231 -9.34 -4.97 -7.16
CA GLN A 231 -9.66 -6.38 -7.09
C GLN A 231 -9.59 -7.05 -8.47
N LEU A 232 -10.12 -6.41 -9.51
CA LEU A 232 -10.06 -6.92 -10.88
C LEU A 232 -8.61 -7.02 -11.35
N ALA A 233 -7.82 -5.96 -11.17
CA ALA A 233 -6.41 -5.94 -11.57
C ALA A 233 -5.60 -7.00 -10.82
N THR A 234 -5.74 -7.07 -9.49
CA THR A 234 -5.03 -8.07 -8.66
C THR A 234 -5.37 -9.49 -9.10
N PHE A 235 -6.67 -9.76 -9.31
CA PHE A 235 -7.10 -11.09 -9.72
C PHE A 235 -6.60 -11.46 -11.12
N LEU A 236 -6.58 -10.51 -12.06
CA LEU A 236 -6.04 -10.76 -13.40
C LEU A 236 -4.51 -11.00 -13.41
N ILE A 237 -3.75 -10.41 -12.49
CA ILE A 237 -2.34 -10.78 -12.27
C ILE A 237 -2.24 -12.23 -11.82
N VAL A 238 -3.08 -12.64 -10.87
CA VAL A 238 -3.13 -14.04 -10.41
C VAL A 238 -3.40 -14.98 -11.59
N LEU A 239 -4.36 -14.63 -12.46
CA LEU A 239 -4.66 -15.45 -13.63
C LEU A 239 -3.48 -15.54 -14.61
N ARG A 240 -2.75 -14.43 -14.83
CA ARG A 240 -1.54 -14.40 -15.66
C ARG A 240 -0.43 -15.26 -15.11
N GLU A 241 -0.23 -15.25 -13.80
CA GLU A 241 0.75 -16.13 -13.16
C GLU A 241 0.37 -17.61 -13.33
N ILE A 242 -0.91 -17.95 -13.22
CA ILE A 242 -1.42 -19.31 -13.48
C ILE A 242 -1.16 -19.74 -14.94
N GLU A 243 -1.20 -18.82 -15.90
CA GLU A 243 -0.90 -19.12 -17.31
C GLU A 243 0.57 -19.47 -17.55
N LYS A 244 1.47 -19.11 -16.63
CA LYS A 244 2.89 -19.49 -16.67
C LYS A 244 3.14 -20.90 -16.07
N TRP A 245 2.13 -21.53 -15.50
CA TRP A 245 2.25 -22.86 -14.89
C TRP A 245 2.31 -23.94 -15.97
N ASP A 246 2.80 -25.12 -15.61
CA ASP A 246 2.68 -26.27 -16.51
C ASP A 246 1.20 -26.66 -16.69
N VAL A 247 0.89 -27.23 -17.85
CA VAL A 247 -0.49 -27.54 -18.28
C VAL A 247 -1.24 -28.41 -17.25
N ARG A 248 -0.54 -29.33 -16.57
CA ARG A 248 -1.17 -30.21 -15.57
C ARG A 248 -1.60 -29.42 -14.34
N LYS A 249 -0.70 -28.59 -13.78
CA LYS A 249 -1.04 -27.71 -12.65
C LYS A 249 -2.12 -26.69 -13.02
N GLN A 250 -2.03 -26.11 -14.21
CA GLN A 250 -3.03 -25.16 -14.70
C GLN A 250 -4.42 -25.80 -14.74
N ASN A 251 -4.56 -26.98 -15.36
CA ASN A 251 -5.83 -27.70 -15.42
C ASN A 251 -6.35 -28.05 -14.02
N SER A 252 -5.48 -28.52 -13.13
CA SER A 252 -5.85 -28.85 -11.74
C SER A 252 -6.40 -27.63 -10.98
N ALA A 253 -5.76 -26.46 -11.11
CA ALA A 253 -6.25 -25.23 -10.51
C ALA A 253 -7.57 -24.77 -11.14
N ILE A 254 -7.66 -24.83 -12.48
CA ILE A 254 -8.86 -24.48 -13.24
C ILE A 254 -10.07 -25.31 -12.79
N ASP A 255 -9.89 -26.62 -12.69
CA ASP A 255 -10.96 -27.53 -12.28
C ASP A 255 -11.37 -27.30 -10.83
N LYS A 256 -10.38 -27.09 -9.94
CA LYS A 256 -10.61 -26.87 -8.51
C LYS A 256 -11.41 -25.58 -8.23
N PHE A 257 -11.00 -24.45 -8.80
CA PHE A 257 -11.56 -23.14 -8.41
C PHE A 257 -12.64 -22.62 -9.35
N TRP A 258 -12.73 -23.12 -10.59
CA TRP A 258 -13.71 -22.64 -11.58
C TRP A 258 -14.61 -23.73 -12.16
N SER A 259 -14.46 -24.99 -11.73
CA SER A 259 -15.25 -26.11 -12.24
C SER A 259 -15.09 -26.33 -13.76
N GLY A 260 -13.94 -25.94 -14.31
CA GLY A 260 -13.55 -26.21 -15.69
C GLY A 260 -13.15 -25.00 -16.53
N LYS A 261 -12.49 -25.28 -17.65
CA LYS A 261 -11.89 -24.27 -18.55
C LYS A 261 -12.91 -23.27 -19.11
N LYS A 262 -14.16 -23.69 -19.33
CA LYS A 262 -15.20 -22.82 -19.89
C LYS A 262 -15.60 -21.70 -18.93
N GLN A 263 -15.86 -22.01 -17.65
CA GLN A 263 -16.16 -20.97 -16.65
C GLN A 263 -14.96 -20.05 -16.44
N TYR A 264 -13.76 -20.62 -16.36
CA TYR A 264 -12.50 -19.88 -16.22
C TYR A 264 -12.34 -18.81 -17.32
N LEU A 265 -12.42 -19.21 -18.60
CA LEU A 265 -12.25 -18.29 -19.73
C LEU A 265 -13.36 -17.23 -19.76
N LYS A 266 -14.62 -17.62 -19.50
CA LYS A 266 -15.75 -16.68 -19.47
C LYS A 266 -15.56 -15.61 -18.38
N MET A 267 -15.11 -16.01 -17.20
CA MET A 267 -14.84 -15.09 -16.09
C MET A 267 -13.64 -14.19 -16.39
N LYS A 268 -12.54 -14.75 -16.90
CA LYS A 268 -11.34 -13.98 -17.28
C LYS A 268 -11.71 -12.87 -18.27
N MET A 269 -12.37 -13.21 -19.38
CA MET A 269 -12.79 -12.22 -20.38
C MET A 269 -13.68 -11.13 -19.77
N LYS A 270 -14.67 -11.51 -18.94
CA LYS A 270 -15.55 -10.55 -18.26
C LYS A 270 -14.77 -9.57 -17.38
N PHE A 271 -13.75 -10.05 -16.66
CA PHE A 271 -12.94 -9.21 -15.79
C PHE A 271 -12.01 -8.29 -16.58
N GLU A 272 -11.40 -8.79 -17.66
CA GLU A 272 -10.58 -7.98 -18.57
C GLU A 272 -11.40 -6.85 -19.22
N ASP A 273 -12.57 -7.17 -19.77
CA ASP A 273 -13.45 -6.20 -20.40
C ASP A 273 -13.89 -5.11 -19.41
N ARG A 274 -14.18 -5.52 -18.17
CA ARG A 274 -14.58 -4.57 -17.12
C ARG A 274 -13.42 -3.69 -16.67
N LEU A 275 -12.25 -4.27 -16.38
CA LEU A 275 -11.07 -3.51 -15.99
C LEU A 275 -10.70 -2.50 -17.09
N LYS A 276 -10.74 -2.94 -18.36
CA LYS A 276 -10.49 -2.07 -19.52
C LYS A 276 -11.50 -0.94 -19.60
N SER A 277 -12.79 -1.22 -19.42
CA SER A 277 -13.85 -0.21 -19.47
C SER A 277 -13.72 0.83 -18.34
N GLU A 278 -13.46 0.40 -17.11
CA GLU A 278 -13.26 1.31 -15.98
C GLU A 278 -11.98 2.14 -16.13
N THR A 279 -10.92 1.55 -16.66
CA THR A 279 -9.68 2.26 -17.00
C THR A 279 -9.91 3.33 -18.07
N ILE A 280 -10.64 3.00 -19.14
CA ILE A 280 -11.01 3.97 -20.19
C ILE A 280 -11.81 5.14 -19.59
N ASN A 281 -12.78 4.85 -18.72
CA ASN A 281 -13.60 5.90 -18.10
C ASN A 281 -12.75 6.83 -17.23
N ARG A 282 -11.84 6.28 -16.41
CA ARG A 282 -10.90 7.07 -15.59
C ARG A 282 -10.02 7.96 -16.46
N LEU A 283 -9.46 7.40 -17.54
CA LEU A 283 -8.55 8.12 -18.45
C LEU A 283 -9.26 9.19 -19.27
N LYS A 284 -10.49 8.95 -19.75
CA LYS A 284 -11.30 9.94 -20.46
C LYS A 284 -11.64 11.17 -19.60
N GLY A 285 -11.67 11.00 -18.28
CA GLY A 285 -11.84 12.10 -17.32
C GLY A 285 -10.66 13.08 -17.30
N LEU A 286 -9.49 12.70 -17.84
CA LEU A 286 -8.32 13.55 -17.87
C LEU A 286 -8.40 14.59 -19.01
N PRO A 287 -7.82 15.79 -18.83
CA PRO A 287 -7.94 16.90 -19.77
C PRO A 287 -7.11 16.76 -21.05
N PHE A 288 -6.50 15.61 -21.30
CA PHE A 288 -5.62 15.37 -22.46
C PHE A 288 -6.30 15.56 -23.82
N HIS A 289 -7.62 15.45 -23.92
CA HIS A 289 -8.38 15.67 -25.16
C HIS A 289 -8.69 17.15 -25.46
N ARG A 290 -8.33 18.09 -24.57
CA ARG A 290 -8.71 19.50 -24.68
C ARG A 290 -7.65 20.32 -25.43
N LYS A 291 -7.84 20.55 -26.75
CA LYS A 291 -6.86 21.21 -27.65
C LYS A 291 -6.29 22.55 -27.18
N ASN A 292 -7.09 23.38 -26.53
CA ASN A 292 -6.70 24.74 -26.13
C ASN A 292 -6.37 24.83 -24.64
N ARG A 293 -5.90 23.73 -24.03
CA ARG A 293 -5.52 23.67 -22.62
C ARG A 293 -4.05 23.34 -22.48
N ARG A 294 -3.41 23.96 -21.50
CA ARG A 294 -2.05 23.68 -21.04
C ARG A 294 -2.15 22.73 -19.86
N VAL A 295 -1.79 21.47 -20.08
CA VAL A 295 -1.88 20.41 -19.06
C VAL A 295 -0.48 20.04 -18.60
N GLY A 296 -0.25 20.14 -17.29
CA GLY A 296 0.99 19.68 -16.66
C GLY A 296 0.82 18.26 -16.10
N VAL A 297 1.82 17.40 -16.24
CA VAL A 297 1.90 16.14 -15.49
C VAL A 297 3.07 16.23 -14.52
N TYR A 298 2.79 16.25 -13.22
CA TYR A 298 3.82 16.27 -12.18
C TYR A 298 4.33 14.85 -11.92
N GLY A 299 5.55 14.61 -12.41
CA GLY A 299 6.27 13.35 -12.33
C GLY A 299 6.66 12.86 -13.72
N ILE A 300 7.85 12.27 -13.85
CA ILE A 300 8.37 11.68 -15.10
C ILE A 300 8.76 10.20 -14.93
N GLY A 301 8.30 9.57 -13.86
CA GLY A 301 8.62 8.18 -13.53
C GLY A 301 7.70 7.16 -14.22
N ARG A 302 7.78 5.90 -13.76
CA ARG A 302 7.01 4.77 -14.31
C ARG A 302 5.50 5.00 -14.36
N HIS A 303 4.91 5.65 -13.35
CA HIS A 303 3.48 5.95 -13.35
C HIS A 303 3.08 6.92 -14.47
N THR A 304 3.93 7.90 -14.80
CA THR A 304 3.71 8.80 -15.95
C THR A 304 3.81 8.03 -17.25
N GLN A 305 4.82 7.18 -17.41
CA GLN A 305 4.94 6.34 -18.60
C GLN A 305 3.70 5.45 -18.80
N ALA A 306 3.26 4.77 -17.74
CA ALA A 306 2.07 3.93 -17.77
C ALA A 306 0.80 4.72 -18.10
N LEU A 307 0.65 5.92 -17.51
CA LEU A 307 -0.44 6.84 -17.83
C LEU A 307 -0.50 7.16 -19.33
N LEU A 308 0.63 7.57 -19.92
CA LEU A 308 0.69 7.96 -21.33
C LEU A 308 0.45 6.75 -22.25
N ASN A 309 1.03 5.60 -21.94
CA ASN A 309 0.84 4.36 -22.69
C ASN A 309 -0.61 3.89 -22.68
N LEU A 310 -1.22 3.81 -21.49
CA LEU A 310 -2.62 3.44 -21.33
C LEU A 310 -3.54 4.43 -22.04
N TYR A 311 -3.31 5.74 -21.90
CA TYR A 311 -4.13 6.74 -22.58
C TYR A 311 -4.02 6.60 -24.10
N HIS A 312 -2.80 6.46 -24.63
CA HIS A 312 -2.56 6.30 -26.06
C HIS A 312 -3.27 5.06 -26.63
N ARG A 313 -3.14 3.91 -25.95
CA ARG A 313 -3.68 2.63 -26.43
C ARG A 313 -5.19 2.47 -26.23
N LEU A 314 -5.74 3.03 -25.15
CA LEU A 314 -7.14 2.80 -24.76
C LEU A 314 -8.08 3.97 -25.09
N VAL A 315 -7.57 5.20 -25.15
CA VAL A 315 -8.38 6.40 -25.38
C VAL A 315 -8.04 7.06 -26.71
N GLY A 316 -6.76 7.29 -26.98
CA GLY A 316 -6.27 7.88 -28.23
C GLY A 316 -5.17 8.91 -28.02
N ARG A 317 -4.99 9.80 -29.00
CA ARG A 317 -3.91 10.80 -28.98
C ARG A 317 -4.19 11.93 -27.98
N ILE A 318 -3.14 12.40 -27.32
CA ILE A 318 -3.15 13.63 -26.53
C ILE A 318 -3.27 14.82 -27.49
N GLN A 319 -4.15 15.77 -27.17
CA GLN A 319 -4.48 16.92 -28.01
C GLN A 319 -4.20 18.26 -27.32
N CYS A 320 -4.10 18.29 -25.99
CA CYS A 320 -3.71 19.48 -25.23
C CYS A 320 -2.23 19.82 -25.42
N GLU A 321 -1.85 21.03 -25.04
CA GLU A 321 -0.44 21.40 -24.89
C GLU A 321 0.10 20.77 -23.60
N LEU A 322 0.94 19.73 -23.74
CA LEU A 322 1.43 18.92 -22.63
C LEU A 322 2.80 19.40 -22.13
N PHE A 323 2.96 19.46 -20.82
CA PHE A 323 4.23 19.74 -20.15
C PHE A 323 4.44 18.76 -18.99
N PHE A 324 5.70 18.51 -18.63
CA PHE A 324 6.04 17.75 -17.43
C PHE A 324 6.55 18.66 -16.33
N ILE A 325 6.17 18.35 -15.09
CA ILE A 325 6.58 19.09 -13.91
C ILE A 325 7.44 18.18 -13.04
N VAL A 326 8.55 18.71 -12.52
CA VAL A 326 9.46 17.99 -11.62
C VAL A 326 9.82 18.85 -10.40
N THR A 327 10.19 18.21 -9.29
CA THR A 327 10.62 18.92 -8.07
C THR A 327 11.98 19.60 -8.28
N LYS A 328 12.89 18.93 -8.99
CA LYS A 328 14.20 19.45 -9.36
C LYS A 328 14.41 19.24 -10.85
N LYS A 329 14.56 20.34 -11.59
CA LYS A 329 14.80 20.29 -13.04
C LYS A 329 16.21 19.77 -13.32
N THR A 330 16.29 18.67 -14.07
CA THR A 330 17.55 18.03 -14.49
C THR A 330 17.68 17.89 -16.01
N CYS A 331 16.61 18.20 -16.75
CA CYS A 331 16.53 18.13 -18.20
C CYS A 331 15.50 19.15 -18.72
N GLU A 332 15.61 19.50 -20.00
CA GLU A 332 14.70 20.45 -20.66
C GLU A 332 13.47 19.78 -21.27
N ASN A 333 13.60 18.55 -21.75
CA ASN A 333 12.53 17.81 -22.41
C ASN A 333 12.50 16.35 -21.97
N VAL A 334 11.29 15.79 -21.83
CA VAL A 334 11.02 14.37 -21.57
C VAL A 334 9.76 13.98 -22.33
N PHE A 335 9.74 12.78 -22.92
CA PHE A 335 8.65 12.32 -23.80
C PHE A 335 8.29 13.33 -24.90
N GLU A 336 9.31 13.96 -25.50
CA GLU A 336 9.16 14.99 -26.55
C GLU A 336 8.39 16.26 -26.10
N CYS A 337 8.17 16.44 -24.80
CA CYS A 337 7.50 17.61 -24.24
C CYS A 337 8.41 18.38 -23.27
N PRO A 338 8.18 19.70 -23.08
CA PRO A 338 9.01 20.50 -22.18
C PRO A 338 8.84 20.14 -20.71
N VAL A 339 9.90 20.34 -19.93
CA VAL A 339 9.97 20.09 -18.49
C VAL A 339 10.09 21.42 -17.73
N LEU A 340 9.23 21.58 -16.73
CA LEU A 340 9.20 22.72 -15.82
C LEU A 340 9.56 22.27 -14.40
N SER A 341 10.23 23.14 -13.65
CA SER A 341 10.25 23.04 -12.19
C SER A 341 8.86 23.36 -11.64
N PHE A 342 8.46 22.74 -10.53
CA PHE A 342 7.19 23.10 -9.87
C PHE A 342 7.13 24.58 -9.46
N THR A 343 8.27 25.23 -9.23
CA THR A 343 8.36 26.67 -8.96
C THR A 343 8.05 27.56 -10.18
N GLU A 344 8.08 27.00 -11.39
CA GLU A 344 7.88 27.72 -12.66
C GLU A 344 6.43 27.57 -13.19
N CYS A 345 5.60 26.73 -12.57
CA CYS A 345 4.28 26.38 -13.11
C CYS A 345 3.15 27.40 -12.84
N GLY A 346 3.38 28.40 -11.97
CA GLY A 346 2.35 29.29 -11.41
C GLY A 346 1.57 30.17 -12.41
N GLY A 347 2.11 30.43 -13.60
CA GLY A 347 1.51 31.36 -14.58
C GLY A 347 1.07 30.74 -15.91
N GLY A 348 1.23 29.43 -16.10
CA GLY A 348 1.14 28.83 -17.43
C GLY A 348 0.42 27.50 -17.55
N VAL A 349 -0.20 26.99 -16.48
CA VAL A 349 -0.86 25.67 -16.52
C VAL A 349 -2.32 25.80 -16.11
N ASP A 350 -3.21 25.24 -16.94
CA ASP A 350 -4.65 25.19 -16.67
C ASP A 350 -4.98 24.13 -15.62
N GLU A 351 -4.44 22.93 -15.81
CA GLU A 351 -4.70 21.74 -14.98
C GLU A 351 -3.40 20.94 -14.81
N ILE A 352 -3.15 20.43 -13.61
CA ILE A 352 -1.97 19.63 -13.26
C ILE A 352 -2.42 18.26 -12.79
N ILE A 353 -1.96 17.21 -13.47
CA ILE A 353 -2.14 15.82 -13.06
C ILE A 353 -0.95 15.41 -12.19
N VAL A 354 -1.20 15.04 -10.93
CA VAL A 354 -0.17 14.47 -10.05
C VAL A 354 -0.10 12.98 -10.29
N SER A 355 0.97 12.51 -10.94
CA SER A 355 1.02 11.14 -11.48
C SER A 355 1.64 10.10 -10.55
N SER A 356 2.35 10.51 -9.51
CA SER A 356 3.00 9.57 -8.59
C SER A 356 2.06 9.12 -7.49
N LYS A 357 1.95 7.81 -7.25
CA LYS A 357 1.25 7.27 -6.08
C LYS A 357 2.01 7.57 -4.78
N LEU A 358 3.31 7.25 -4.76
CA LEU A 358 4.17 7.38 -3.58
C LEU A 358 4.40 8.84 -3.16
N TYR A 359 4.54 9.76 -4.11
CA TYR A 359 4.85 11.16 -3.85
C TYR A 359 3.64 12.08 -4.00
N GLN A 360 2.42 11.53 -4.13
CA GLN A 360 1.22 12.32 -4.45
C GLN A 360 0.99 13.48 -3.49
N GLN A 361 1.08 13.21 -2.19
CA GLN A 361 0.79 14.20 -1.15
C GLN A 361 1.87 15.30 -1.09
N GLU A 362 3.15 14.92 -1.20
CA GLU A 362 4.27 15.89 -1.27
C GLU A 362 4.17 16.76 -2.53
N MET A 363 3.88 16.16 -3.68
CA MET A 363 3.71 16.88 -4.94
C MET A 363 2.52 17.86 -4.85
N LYS A 364 1.41 17.43 -4.25
CA LYS A 364 0.26 18.30 -3.98
C LYS A 364 0.64 19.47 -3.06
N GLU A 365 1.39 19.22 -1.99
CA GLU A 365 1.88 20.27 -1.08
C GLU A 365 2.84 21.24 -1.78
N ASN A 366 3.74 20.74 -2.63
CA ASN A 366 4.63 21.57 -3.44
C ASN A 366 3.84 22.50 -4.36
N LEU A 367 2.79 22.00 -5.03
CA LEU A 367 1.91 22.82 -5.86
C LEU A 367 1.15 23.87 -5.04
N MET A 368 0.65 23.51 -3.85
CA MET A 368 -0.02 24.46 -2.95
C MET A 368 0.95 25.56 -2.47
N LYS A 369 2.21 25.22 -2.17
CA LYS A 369 3.24 26.20 -1.74
C LYS A 369 3.54 27.27 -2.78
N VAL A 370 3.39 26.95 -4.07
CA VAL A 370 3.60 27.90 -5.17
C VAL A 370 2.29 28.55 -5.65
N GLY A 371 1.20 28.42 -4.88
CA GLY A 371 -0.06 29.11 -5.11
C GLY A 371 -0.99 28.45 -6.13
N ILE A 372 -0.76 27.20 -6.55
CA ILE A 372 -1.71 26.47 -7.40
C ILE A 372 -2.94 26.07 -6.56
N GLU A 373 -4.13 26.39 -7.05
CA GLU A 373 -5.39 26.02 -6.42
C GLU A 373 -5.66 24.51 -6.53
N LYS A 374 -6.26 23.92 -5.50
CA LYS A 374 -6.67 22.50 -5.49
C LYS A 374 -7.61 22.15 -6.65
N SER A 375 -8.44 23.10 -7.10
CA SER A 375 -9.37 22.96 -8.24
C SER A 375 -8.65 22.65 -9.56
N LYS A 376 -7.38 23.04 -9.69
CA LYS A 376 -6.54 22.77 -10.86
C LYS A 376 -5.75 21.46 -10.74
N MET A 377 -5.80 20.79 -9.60
CA MET A 377 -5.03 19.58 -9.35
C MET A 377 -5.91 18.34 -9.56
N ILE A 378 -5.45 17.45 -10.42
CA ILE A 378 -6.05 16.14 -10.64
C ILE A 378 -5.12 15.11 -10.00
N LEU A 379 -5.52 14.58 -8.84
CA LEU A 379 -4.80 13.50 -8.20
C LEU A 379 -5.09 12.21 -8.94
N LEU A 380 -4.04 11.57 -9.46
CA LEU A 380 -4.23 10.37 -10.25
C LEU A 380 -4.79 9.24 -9.41
N TYR A 381 -4.39 9.11 -8.14
CA TYR A 381 -4.80 8.06 -7.21
C TYR A 381 -5.74 8.58 -6.14
N GLN A 382 -6.75 7.79 -5.79
CA GLN A 382 -7.68 8.10 -4.70
C GLN A 382 -7.22 7.44 -3.39
N GLN A 383 -7.71 7.94 -2.26
CA GLN A 383 -7.46 7.32 -0.96
C GLN A 383 -8.05 5.90 -0.96
N GLY A 384 -7.25 4.92 -0.53
CA GLY A 384 -7.61 3.52 -0.55
C GLY A 384 -7.25 2.77 -1.83
N ASP A 385 -6.77 3.44 -2.90
CA ASP A 385 -6.30 2.75 -4.10
C ASP A 385 -5.10 1.86 -3.71
N VAL A 386 -5.18 0.54 -3.94
CA VAL A 386 -4.06 -0.39 -3.72
C VAL A 386 -3.35 -0.76 -5.01
N CYS A 387 -4.06 -0.81 -6.14
CA CYS A 387 -3.46 -0.95 -7.46
C CYS A 387 -2.94 0.40 -7.96
N ASP A 388 -2.03 0.37 -8.92
CA ASP A 388 -1.57 1.57 -9.61
C ASP A 388 -1.65 1.41 -11.13
N LEU A 389 -1.40 2.49 -11.87
CA LEU A 389 -1.49 2.42 -13.34
C LEU A 389 -0.41 1.53 -13.96
N VAL A 390 0.73 1.34 -13.28
CA VAL A 390 1.79 0.45 -13.77
C VAL A 390 1.29 -0.99 -13.76
N THR A 391 0.66 -1.37 -12.66
CA THR A 391 0.01 -2.68 -12.50
C THR A 391 -1.12 -2.86 -13.51
N ILE A 392 -1.96 -1.84 -13.72
CA ILE A 392 -3.05 -1.91 -14.72
C ILE A 392 -2.50 -2.02 -16.16
N GLU A 393 -1.44 -1.28 -16.49
CA GLU A 393 -0.74 -1.41 -17.76
C GLU A 393 -0.20 -2.83 -17.97
N GLU A 394 0.47 -3.40 -16.98
CA GLU A 394 0.97 -4.77 -17.02
C GLU A 394 -0.16 -5.76 -17.29
N VAL A 395 -1.35 -5.52 -16.74
CA VAL A 395 -2.52 -6.41 -16.89
C VAL A 395 -3.29 -6.22 -18.20
N LEU A 396 -3.28 -5.04 -18.81
CA LEU A 396 -4.10 -4.77 -20.00
C LEU A 396 -3.31 -4.77 -21.32
N LEU A 397 -2.01 -4.50 -21.28
CA LEU A 397 -1.22 -4.15 -22.46
C LEU A 397 -0.09 -5.13 -22.80
N PHE A 398 0.18 -6.07 -21.92
CA PHE A 398 1.06 -7.24 -22.07
C PHE A 398 0.27 -8.50 -21.80
#